data_AF-A0A436BGH7-F1
#
_entry.id   AF-A0A436BGH7-F1
#
_cell.length_a   1.000
_cell.length_b   1.000
_cell.length_c   1.000
_cell.angle_alpha   90.00
_cell.angle_beta   90.00
_cell.angle_gamma   90.00
#
_symmetry.space_group_name_H-M   'P 1'
#
loop_
_entity.id
_entity.type
_entity.pdbx_description
1 polymer ?
#
loop_
_entity_poly.entity_id
_entity_poly.type
_entity_poly.pdbx_seq_one_letter_code
_entity_poly.pdbx_strand_id
1 'polypeptide(L)'
;MSGKNWDRVPIDAQSVDAPLSLSAVFLVVTVASGQSALARVASVLGKLDDLVKNVGFRDLSGRLSCIAGIGRDLWDRLSPDRRPLELKPFAPIKGAVHSAPSTAGDLLFHIRSERPDMCFEFERILLDNLGDGVSVIDEVSGFRYFDARDLLGFVDGTANPTGLDLPASALIGDEDADFAGGSYVVVQKYLHDMQAWARIPTPEQEAIIGRTKIDNIEIDDDDAPRKSHKSLATIEDAAGNEYD
;
A
#
# COMPACT_ATOMS: atom_id res chain seq x y z
N MET A 1 -13.03 19.26 8.06
CA MET A 1 -13.40 18.06 8.85
C MET A 1 -14.26 17.15 7.99
N SER A 2 -13.64 16.23 7.27
CA SER A 2 -14.37 15.13 6.61
C SER A 2 -14.84 14.17 7.70
N GLY A 3 -16.16 14.08 7.90
CA GLY A 3 -16.81 13.34 8.98
C GLY A 3 -16.88 11.84 8.74
N LYS A 4 -15.74 11.17 8.53
CA LYS A 4 -15.69 9.71 8.44
C LYS A 4 -15.79 9.11 9.85
N ASN A 5 -17.01 8.80 10.29
CA ASN A 5 -17.27 8.22 11.61
C ASN A 5 -17.18 6.69 11.55
N TRP A 6 -15.96 6.19 11.38
CA TRP A 6 -15.66 4.75 11.28
C TRP A 6 -15.96 3.95 12.56
N ASP A 7 -16.26 4.63 13.67
CA ASP A 7 -16.71 3.98 14.90
C ASP A 7 -18.19 3.55 14.85
N ARG A 8 -18.95 4.00 13.84
CA ARG A 8 -20.40 3.75 13.72
C ARG A 8 -20.80 2.90 12.52
N VAL A 9 -19.95 2.82 11.51
CA VAL A 9 -20.21 2.09 10.27
C VAL A 9 -18.93 1.40 9.80
N PRO A 10 -19.02 0.28 9.06
CA PRO A 10 -17.85 -0.32 8.42
C PRO A 10 -17.13 0.70 7.53
N ILE A 11 -15.81 0.53 7.38
CA ILE A 11 -15.02 1.31 6.43
C ILE A 11 -15.40 0.85 5.02
N ASP A 12 -15.74 1.80 4.15
CA ASP A 12 -16.02 1.50 2.74
C ASP A 12 -14.77 0.95 2.05
N ALA A 13 -14.96 0.03 1.10
CA ALA A 13 -13.86 -0.45 0.28
C ALA A 13 -13.25 0.72 -0.50
N GLN A 14 -11.98 0.56 -0.91
CA GLN A 14 -11.22 1.62 -1.58
C GLN A 14 -10.96 2.88 -0.72
N SER A 15 -11.22 2.86 0.60
CA SER A 15 -10.79 3.92 1.52
C SER A 15 -9.26 3.92 1.65
N VAL A 16 -8.55 4.48 0.67
CA VAL A 16 -7.09 4.62 0.64
C VAL A 16 -6.58 5.39 1.86
N ASP A 17 -7.36 6.38 2.30
CA ASP A 17 -7.09 7.23 3.46
C ASP A 17 -7.52 6.63 4.81
N ALA A 18 -7.94 5.36 4.84
CA ALA A 18 -8.24 4.67 6.10
C ALA A 18 -6.98 4.58 6.99
N PRO A 19 -7.15 4.63 8.33
CA PRO A 19 -6.05 4.85 9.25
C PRO A 19 -5.15 3.61 9.33
N LEU A 20 -3.97 3.78 9.94
CA LEU A 20 -3.08 2.65 10.23
C LEU A 20 -3.78 1.63 11.15
N SER A 21 -3.44 0.36 10.95
CA SER A 21 -4.01 -0.79 11.64
C SER A 21 -2.94 -1.66 12.30
N LEU A 22 -3.30 -2.48 13.28
CA LEU A 22 -2.37 -3.42 13.90
C LEU A 22 -1.99 -4.62 13.01
N SER A 23 -2.88 -5.02 12.10
CA SER A 23 -2.67 -6.17 11.21
C SER A 23 -2.97 -5.78 9.76
N ALA A 24 -2.29 -6.44 8.82
CA ALA A 24 -2.54 -6.33 7.40
C ALA A 24 -2.29 -7.65 6.67
N VAL A 25 -2.94 -7.85 5.52
CA VAL A 25 -2.58 -8.86 4.53
C VAL A 25 -2.42 -8.15 3.19
N PHE A 26 -1.28 -8.38 2.54
CA PHE A 26 -1.04 -8.02 1.15
C PHE A 26 -1.16 -9.30 0.33
N LEU A 27 -2.21 -9.37 -0.48
CA LEU A 27 -2.50 -10.52 -1.33
C LEU A 27 -2.38 -10.10 -2.78
N VAL A 28 -1.43 -10.69 -3.51
CA VAL A 28 -1.23 -10.46 -4.94
C VAL A 28 -1.62 -11.71 -5.70
N VAL A 29 -2.53 -11.55 -6.66
CA VAL A 29 -3.01 -12.66 -7.49
C VAL A 29 -2.86 -12.38 -8.99
N THR A 30 -2.78 -13.44 -9.77
CA THR A 30 -2.93 -13.43 -11.23
C THR A 30 -4.31 -13.96 -11.61
N VAL A 31 -4.85 -13.49 -12.74
CA VAL A 31 -6.19 -13.85 -13.24
C VAL A 31 -6.07 -14.68 -14.50
N ALA A 32 -6.65 -15.88 -14.50
CA ALA A 32 -6.67 -16.77 -15.65
C ALA A 32 -7.24 -16.08 -16.90
N SER A 33 -6.77 -16.45 -18.09
CA SER A 33 -7.09 -15.76 -19.35
C SER A 33 -8.55 -15.92 -19.81
N GLY A 34 -9.29 -16.90 -19.27
CA GLY A 34 -10.66 -17.20 -19.68
C GLY A 34 -11.67 -16.12 -19.33
N GLN A 35 -12.68 -15.93 -20.19
CA GLN A 35 -13.75 -14.95 -19.99
C GLN A 35 -14.55 -15.19 -18.70
N SER A 36 -14.71 -16.45 -18.29
CA SER A 36 -15.37 -16.81 -17.04
C SER A 36 -14.63 -16.28 -15.81
N ALA A 37 -13.29 -16.37 -15.81
CA ALA A 37 -12.45 -15.83 -14.75
C ALA A 37 -12.54 -14.30 -14.70
N LEU A 38 -12.46 -13.63 -15.85
CA LEU A 38 -12.65 -12.17 -15.95
C LEU A 38 -14.02 -11.72 -15.44
N ALA A 39 -15.11 -12.39 -15.85
CA ALA A 39 -16.46 -12.06 -15.42
C ALA A 39 -16.63 -12.26 -13.91
N ARG A 40 -16.04 -13.32 -13.34
CA ARG A 40 -16.06 -13.57 -11.90
C ARG A 40 -15.28 -12.50 -11.14
N VAL A 41 -14.06 -12.19 -11.56
CA VAL A 41 -13.24 -11.11 -10.97
C VAL A 41 -13.98 -9.79 -11.00
N ALA A 42 -14.53 -9.38 -12.15
CA ALA A 42 -15.32 -8.16 -12.27
C ALA A 42 -16.52 -8.15 -11.31
N SER A 43 -17.23 -9.28 -11.19
CA SER A 43 -18.34 -9.41 -10.24
C SER A 43 -17.90 -9.32 -8.78
N VAL A 44 -16.72 -9.83 -8.42
CA VAL A 44 -16.20 -9.77 -7.05
C VAL A 44 -15.75 -8.35 -6.71
N LEU A 45 -15.02 -7.70 -7.61
CA LEU A 45 -14.62 -6.29 -7.45
C LEU A 45 -15.83 -5.38 -7.29
N GLY A 46 -16.89 -5.58 -8.08
CA GLY A 46 -18.14 -4.82 -7.97
C GLY A 46 -18.94 -5.07 -6.69
N LYS A 47 -18.55 -6.05 -5.86
CA LYS A 47 -19.20 -6.40 -4.58
C LYS A 47 -18.25 -6.28 -3.39
N LEU A 48 -17.09 -5.63 -3.57
CA LEU A 48 -16.05 -5.59 -2.54
C LEU A 48 -16.57 -4.93 -1.24
N ASP A 49 -17.38 -3.87 -1.36
CA ASP A 49 -18.02 -3.22 -0.20
C ASP A 49 -18.90 -4.19 0.60
N ASP A 50 -19.68 -5.02 -0.08
CA ASP A 50 -20.55 -5.99 0.57
C ASP A 50 -19.74 -7.09 1.26
N LEU A 51 -18.64 -7.53 0.64
CA LEU A 51 -17.71 -8.47 1.25
C LEU A 51 -17.06 -7.88 2.51
N VAL A 52 -16.63 -6.62 2.46
CA VAL A 52 -16.02 -5.94 3.63
C VAL A 52 -17.06 -5.83 4.74
N LYS A 53 -18.31 -5.48 4.43
CA LYS A 53 -19.41 -5.41 5.40
C LYS A 53 -19.70 -6.76 6.05
N ASN A 54 -19.67 -7.86 5.31
CA ASN A 54 -19.94 -9.21 5.84
C ASN A 54 -19.03 -9.59 7.02
N VAL A 55 -17.77 -9.13 7.00
CA VAL A 55 -16.80 -9.39 8.07
C VAL A 55 -16.70 -8.21 9.03
N GLY A 56 -16.55 -6.99 8.51
CA GLY A 56 -16.34 -5.77 9.28
C GLY A 56 -17.51 -5.39 10.18
N PHE A 57 -18.76 -5.70 9.79
CA PHE A 57 -19.93 -5.40 10.62
C PHE A 57 -20.01 -6.29 11.87
N ARG A 58 -19.29 -7.42 11.91
CA ARG A 58 -19.24 -8.30 13.08
C ARG A 58 -18.49 -7.65 14.26
N ASP A 59 -17.60 -6.70 13.97
CA ASP A 59 -16.87 -5.90 14.95
C ASP A 59 -16.35 -4.59 14.31
N LEU A 60 -17.09 -3.50 14.53
CA LEU A 60 -16.71 -2.18 14.01
C LEU A 60 -15.40 -1.66 14.61
N SER A 61 -15.06 -2.06 15.83
CA SER A 61 -13.79 -1.69 16.46
C SER A 61 -12.59 -2.34 15.77
N GLY A 62 -12.82 -3.42 15.02
CA GLY A 62 -11.84 -4.07 14.19
C GLY A 62 -11.40 -3.26 12.96
N ARG A 63 -12.12 -2.20 12.60
CA ARG A 63 -11.79 -1.27 11.49
C ARG A 63 -11.31 -1.99 10.22
N LEU A 64 -12.00 -3.07 9.84
CA LEU A 64 -11.67 -3.82 8.64
C LEU A 64 -11.82 -2.91 7.42
N SER A 65 -10.77 -2.83 6.61
CA SER A 65 -10.78 -2.17 5.31
C SER A 65 -10.08 -3.04 4.27
N CYS A 66 -10.45 -2.85 3.01
CA CYS A 66 -9.79 -3.49 1.88
C CYS A 66 -9.69 -2.48 0.73
N ILE A 67 -8.50 -2.37 0.15
CA ILE A 67 -8.32 -1.76 -1.16
C ILE A 67 -7.98 -2.84 -2.18
N ALA A 68 -8.62 -2.79 -3.35
CA ALA A 68 -8.28 -3.57 -4.51
C ALA A 68 -7.54 -2.69 -5.53
N GLY A 69 -6.30 -3.05 -5.84
CA GLY A 69 -5.53 -2.50 -6.95
C GLY A 69 -5.64 -3.40 -8.18
N ILE A 70 -5.69 -2.81 -9.37
CA ILE A 70 -5.81 -3.53 -10.65
C ILE A 70 -4.55 -3.23 -11.47
N GLY A 71 -3.78 -4.28 -11.77
CA GLY A 71 -2.59 -4.21 -12.60
C GLY A 71 -2.94 -3.80 -14.04
N ARG A 72 -2.00 -3.13 -14.71
CA ARG A 72 -2.22 -2.59 -16.06
C ARG A 72 -2.73 -3.63 -17.06
N ASP A 73 -2.14 -4.81 -17.09
CA ASP A 73 -2.48 -5.84 -18.08
C ASP A 73 -3.88 -6.42 -17.84
N LEU A 74 -4.31 -6.54 -16.57
CA LEU A 74 -5.69 -6.89 -16.24
C LEU A 74 -6.66 -5.76 -16.57
N TRP A 75 -6.27 -4.50 -16.32
CA TRP A 75 -7.09 -3.34 -16.64
C TRP A 75 -7.47 -3.33 -18.13
N ASP A 76 -6.50 -3.53 -19.03
CA ASP A 76 -6.73 -3.56 -20.48
C ASP A 76 -7.68 -4.70 -20.90
N ARG A 77 -7.79 -5.77 -20.11
CA ARG A 77 -8.75 -6.88 -20.32
C ARG A 77 -10.15 -6.55 -19.81
N LEU A 78 -10.26 -5.76 -18.74
CA LEU A 78 -11.55 -5.39 -18.11
C LEU A 78 -12.19 -4.17 -18.77
N SER A 79 -11.40 -3.17 -19.13
CA SER A 79 -11.84 -1.87 -19.65
C SER A 79 -10.85 -1.36 -20.72
N PRO A 80 -10.81 -1.99 -21.91
CA PRO A 80 -9.82 -1.68 -22.94
C PRO A 80 -9.88 -0.23 -23.45
N ASP A 81 -11.07 0.38 -23.43
CA ASP A 81 -11.31 1.70 -24.03
C ASP A 81 -11.21 2.87 -23.04
N ARG A 82 -11.02 2.59 -21.75
CA ARG A 82 -10.95 3.63 -20.69
C ARG A 82 -9.90 3.23 -19.67
N ARG A 83 -8.92 4.09 -19.41
CA ARG A 83 -7.79 3.82 -18.51
C ARG A 83 -7.31 5.09 -17.80
N PRO A 84 -6.93 5.02 -16.51
CA PRO A 84 -6.30 6.15 -15.83
C PRO A 84 -5.02 6.59 -16.55
N LEU A 85 -4.81 7.89 -16.67
CA LEU A 85 -3.77 8.48 -17.53
C LEU A 85 -2.37 7.88 -17.31
N GLU A 86 -2.01 7.64 -16.05
CA GLU A 86 -0.68 7.18 -15.66
C GLU A 86 -0.57 5.67 -15.41
N LEU A 87 -1.65 4.91 -15.62
CA LEU A 87 -1.63 3.47 -15.36
C LEU A 87 -0.69 2.76 -16.35
N LYS A 88 0.44 2.30 -15.82
CA LYS A 88 1.51 1.60 -16.56
C LYS A 88 2.11 0.51 -15.69
N PRO A 89 2.71 -0.55 -16.28
CA PRO A 89 3.46 -1.52 -15.50
C PRO A 89 4.63 -0.82 -14.79
N PHE A 90 5.04 -1.34 -13.63
CA PHE A 90 6.20 -0.81 -12.92
C PHE A 90 7.44 -0.84 -13.82
N ALA A 91 8.10 0.30 -13.97
CA ALA A 91 9.32 0.41 -14.76
C ALA A 91 10.50 -0.10 -13.91
N PRO A 92 11.15 -1.22 -14.27
CA PRO A 92 12.24 -1.75 -13.47
C PRO A 92 13.42 -0.76 -13.45
N ILE A 93 13.97 -0.52 -12.26
CA ILE A 93 15.09 0.41 -12.07
C ILE A 93 16.35 -0.41 -11.82
N LYS A 94 17.40 -0.15 -12.59
CA LYS A 94 18.72 -0.80 -12.43
C LYS A 94 19.77 0.25 -12.11
N GLY A 95 20.22 0.26 -10.85
CA GLY A 95 21.35 1.06 -10.41
C GLY A 95 22.68 0.32 -10.56
N ALA A 96 23.77 0.95 -10.10
CA ALA A 96 25.10 0.35 -10.11
C ALA A 96 25.23 -0.84 -9.14
N VAL A 97 24.50 -0.80 -8.01
CA VAL A 97 24.54 -1.83 -6.95
C VAL A 97 23.20 -2.55 -6.79
N HIS A 98 22.10 -1.79 -6.74
CA HIS A 98 20.76 -2.31 -6.45
C HIS A 98 19.87 -2.33 -7.69
N SER A 99 18.85 -3.18 -7.69
CA SER A 99 17.82 -3.24 -8.73
C SER A 99 16.44 -3.33 -8.09
N ALA A 100 15.49 -2.56 -8.61
CA ALA A 100 14.06 -2.69 -8.32
C ALA A 100 13.42 -3.44 -9.49
N PRO A 101 13.15 -4.76 -9.36
CA PRO A 101 12.57 -5.54 -10.43
C PRO A 101 11.09 -5.19 -10.66
N SER A 102 10.60 -5.46 -11.86
CA SER A 102 9.17 -5.50 -12.17
C SER A 102 8.70 -6.95 -12.14
N THR A 103 7.76 -7.27 -11.27
CA THR A 103 7.22 -8.63 -11.07
C THR A 103 5.75 -8.68 -11.44
N ALA A 104 5.22 -9.88 -11.70
CA ALA A 104 3.81 -10.06 -12.07
C ALA A 104 2.85 -9.66 -10.93
N GLY A 105 1.61 -9.33 -11.29
CA GLY A 105 0.51 -9.02 -10.37
C GLY A 105 -0.65 -8.40 -11.11
N ASP A 106 -1.78 -9.12 -11.20
CA ASP A 106 -2.99 -8.63 -11.87
C ASP A 106 -3.92 -7.91 -10.89
N LEU A 107 -4.00 -8.39 -9.66
CA LEU A 107 -4.75 -7.77 -8.58
C LEU A 107 -3.91 -7.72 -7.31
N LEU A 108 -4.03 -6.60 -6.61
CA LEU A 108 -3.59 -6.45 -5.22
C LEU A 108 -4.84 -6.34 -4.35
N PHE A 109 -4.91 -7.10 -3.26
CA PHE A 109 -5.81 -6.80 -2.16
C PHE A 109 -4.96 -6.44 -0.95
N HIS A 110 -5.09 -5.20 -0.48
CA HIS A 110 -4.47 -4.76 0.76
C HIS A 110 -5.57 -4.65 1.82
N ILE A 111 -5.58 -5.67 2.68
CA ILE A 111 -6.60 -5.93 3.70
C ILE A 111 -6.01 -5.48 5.03
N ARG A 112 -6.72 -4.63 5.77
CA ARG A 112 -6.24 -4.06 7.05
C ARG A 112 -7.28 -4.19 8.14
N SER A 113 -6.84 -4.46 9.36
CA SER A 113 -7.72 -4.53 10.53
C SER A 113 -6.93 -4.38 11.83
N GLU A 114 -7.60 -3.97 12.90
CA GLU A 114 -7.05 -4.04 14.26
C GLU A 114 -6.89 -5.48 14.77
N ARG A 115 -7.46 -6.46 14.06
CA ARG A 115 -7.38 -7.87 14.42
C ARG A 115 -6.92 -8.74 13.26
N PRO A 116 -5.95 -9.65 13.47
CA PRO A 116 -5.44 -10.51 12.40
C PRO A 116 -6.48 -11.54 11.92
N ASP A 117 -7.39 -11.99 12.80
CA ASP A 117 -8.43 -12.96 12.43
C ASP A 117 -9.47 -12.40 11.45
N MET A 118 -9.74 -11.09 11.51
CA MET A 118 -10.62 -10.41 10.55
C MET A 118 -9.97 -10.28 9.17
N CYS A 119 -8.66 -10.00 9.11
CA CYS A 119 -7.92 -10.02 7.85
C CYS A 119 -8.00 -11.41 7.20
N PHE A 120 -7.69 -12.45 7.98
CA PHE A 120 -7.74 -13.84 7.51
C PHE A 120 -9.14 -14.27 7.05
N GLU A 121 -10.18 -13.98 7.83
CA GLU A 121 -11.55 -14.38 7.47
C GLU A 121 -12.03 -13.65 6.21
N PHE A 122 -11.68 -12.37 6.05
CA PHE A 122 -11.99 -11.63 4.83
C PHE A 122 -11.24 -12.19 3.62
N GLU A 123 -9.94 -12.44 3.74
CA GLU A 123 -9.12 -13.07 2.70
C GLU A 123 -9.71 -14.42 2.26
N ARG A 124 -10.07 -15.28 3.21
CA ARG A 124 -10.69 -16.58 2.93
C ARG A 124 -11.98 -16.43 2.13
N ILE A 125 -12.90 -15.56 2.56
CA ILE A 125 -14.16 -15.29 1.86
C ILE A 125 -13.89 -14.72 0.46
N LEU A 126 -12.92 -13.80 0.34
CA LEU A 126 -12.54 -13.19 -0.92
C LEU A 126 -12.02 -14.25 -1.91
N LEU A 127 -11.08 -15.09 -1.49
CA LEU A 127 -10.53 -16.17 -2.31
C LEU A 127 -11.59 -17.21 -2.68
N ASP A 128 -12.50 -17.57 -1.77
CA ASP A 128 -13.64 -18.47 -2.06
C ASP A 128 -14.53 -17.88 -3.19
N ASN A 129 -14.75 -16.56 -3.17
CA ASN A 129 -15.56 -15.89 -4.19
C ASN A 129 -14.83 -15.74 -5.54
N LEU A 130 -13.51 -15.58 -5.53
CA LEU A 130 -12.67 -15.57 -6.74
C LEU A 130 -12.51 -16.99 -7.33
N GLY A 131 -12.50 -18.00 -6.47
CA GLY A 131 -12.37 -19.41 -6.82
C GLY A 131 -11.12 -19.71 -7.67
N ASP A 132 -11.25 -20.69 -8.56
CA ASP A 132 -10.21 -21.13 -9.50
C ASP A 132 -9.89 -20.16 -10.64
N GLY A 133 -10.55 -18.99 -10.68
CA GLY A 133 -10.29 -17.96 -11.69
C GLY A 133 -9.01 -17.16 -11.44
N VAL A 134 -8.41 -17.30 -10.26
CA VAL A 134 -7.19 -16.61 -9.85
C VAL A 134 -6.14 -17.57 -9.32
N SER A 135 -4.89 -17.13 -9.25
CA SER A 135 -3.80 -17.83 -8.58
C SER A 135 -3.03 -16.85 -7.71
N VAL A 136 -2.89 -17.17 -6.43
CA VAL A 136 -2.08 -16.40 -5.48
C VAL A 136 -0.61 -16.54 -5.86
N ILE A 137 0.06 -15.41 -6.05
CA ILE A 137 1.49 -15.35 -6.42
C ILE A 137 2.35 -14.70 -5.33
N ASP A 138 1.75 -13.91 -4.45
CA ASP A 138 2.39 -13.44 -3.23
C ASP A 138 1.33 -13.20 -2.14
N GLU A 139 1.68 -13.54 -0.90
CA GLU A 139 0.84 -13.31 0.28
C GLU A 139 1.76 -12.93 1.45
N VAL A 140 1.48 -11.81 2.09
CA VAL A 140 2.25 -11.31 3.24
C VAL A 140 1.30 -10.84 4.33
N SER A 141 1.34 -11.51 5.48
CA SER A 141 0.73 -11.02 6.71
C SER A 141 1.65 -10.01 7.40
N GLY A 142 1.25 -8.74 7.40
CA GLY A 142 1.93 -7.65 8.10
C GLY A 142 1.39 -7.44 9.51
N PHE A 143 2.23 -6.90 10.38
CA PHE A 143 1.87 -6.52 11.75
C PHE A 143 2.53 -5.19 12.11
N ARG A 144 1.86 -4.39 12.94
CA ARG A 144 2.48 -3.21 13.55
C ARG A 144 3.50 -3.65 14.60
N TYR A 145 4.73 -3.19 14.48
CA TYR A 145 5.79 -3.48 15.43
C TYR A 145 5.99 -2.30 16.40
N PHE A 146 5.82 -2.56 17.70
CA PHE A 146 5.89 -1.56 18.77
C PHE A 146 5.11 -0.26 18.45
N ASP A 147 5.74 0.89 18.65
CA ASP A 147 5.27 2.26 18.45
C ASP A 147 5.31 2.70 16.97
N ALA A 148 4.90 1.82 16.04
CA ALA A 148 4.99 1.99 14.58
C ALA A 148 6.43 2.00 14.04
N ARG A 149 7.22 1.00 14.46
CA ARG A 149 8.57 0.78 13.95
C ARG A 149 8.59 -0.20 12.78
N ASP A 150 9.57 -0.05 11.91
CA ASP A 150 10.00 -1.10 10.99
C ASP A 150 10.85 -2.17 11.72
N LEU A 151 11.26 -3.22 11.01
CA LEU A 151 12.12 -4.26 11.57
C LEU A 151 13.57 -3.78 11.81
N LEU A 152 13.99 -2.67 11.22
CA LEU A 152 15.30 -2.05 11.45
C LEU A 152 15.34 -1.28 12.79
N GLY A 153 14.16 -1.04 13.37
CA GLY A 153 13.93 -0.45 14.68
C GLY A 153 13.72 1.07 14.64
N PHE A 154 13.43 1.64 13.47
CA PHE A 154 13.11 3.07 13.30
C PHE A 154 11.61 3.24 13.15
N VAL A 155 11.07 4.37 13.63
CA VAL A 155 9.65 4.70 13.43
C VAL A 155 9.42 4.99 11.95
N ASP A 156 8.40 4.38 11.36
CA ASP A 156 8.11 4.44 9.93
C ASP A 156 6.75 5.09 9.67
N GLY A 157 6.66 5.90 8.61
CA GLY A 157 5.49 6.69 8.24
C GLY A 157 5.37 8.06 8.93
N THR A 158 6.43 8.55 9.57
CA THR A 158 6.44 9.84 10.29
C THR A 158 6.17 11.03 9.38
N ALA A 159 6.71 11.00 8.16
CA ALA A 159 6.57 12.05 7.16
C ALA A 159 5.36 11.86 6.24
N ASN A 160 4.47 10.89 6.51
CA ASN A 160 3.29 10.71 5.67
C ASN A 160 2.38 11.94 5.74
N PRO A 161 1.75 12.34 4.62
CA PRO A 161 0.81 13.45 4.61
C PRO A 161 -0.38 13.14 5.53
N THR A 162 -0.87 14.14 6.24
CA THR A 162 -1.96 13.99 7.20
C THR A 162 -3.08 15.00 6.95
N GLY A 163 -4.25 14.75 7.53
CA GLY A 163 -5.35 15.70 7.49
C GLY A 163 -5.83 15.98 6.06
N LEU A 164 -5.69 17.23 5.62
CA LEU A 164 -6.16 17.69 4.31
C LEU A 164 -5.16 17.40 3.18
N ASP A 165 -3.91 17.14 3.51
CA ASP A 165 -2.85 16.90 2.51
C ASP A 165 -2.91 15.48 1.97
N LEU A 166 -3.38 14.52 2.78
CA LEU A 166 -3.46 13.11 2.40
C LEU A 166 -4.31 12.89 1.12
N PRO A 167 -5.55 13.38 1.01
CA PRO A 167 -6.30 13.24 -0.24
C PRO A 167 -5.61 13.89 -1.44
N ALA A 168 -4.91 15.01 -1.25
CA ALA A 168 -4.22 15.71 -2.32
C ALA A 168 -2.98 14.95 -2.83
N SER A 169 -2.25 14.27 -1.93
CA SER A 169 -1.08 13.44 -2.31
C SER A 169 -1.47 12.06 -2.84
N ALA A 170 -2.58 11.48 -2.37
CA ALA A 170 -2.89 10.07 -2.61
C ALA A 170 -4.00 9.81 -3.63
N LEU A 171 -4.90 10.78 -3.89
CA LEU A 171 -6.07 10.58 -4.75
C LEU A 171 -5.94 11.33 -6.07
N ILE A 172 -6.36 10.67 -7.14
CA ILE A 172 -6.54 11.28 -8.47
C ILE A 172 -7.57 12.41 -8.35
N GLY A 173 -7.23 13.59 -8.86
CA GLY A 173 -8.07 14.77 -8.88
C GLY A 173 -8.67 15.07 -10.26
N ASP A 174 -8.94 16.35 -10.50
CA ASP A 174 -9.55 16.83 -11.74
C ASP A 174 -8.63 16.68 -12.97
N GLU A 175 -7.33 16.43 -12.77
CA GLU A 175 -6.38 16.13 -13.84
C GLU A 175 -6.75 14.84 -14.62
N ASP A 176 -7.50 13.93 -14.00
CA ASP A 176 -8.07 12.75 -14.64
C ASP A 176 -9.49 12.49 -14.11
N ALA A 177 -10.39 13.43 -14.39
CA ALA A 177 -11.74 13.50 -13.82
C ALA A 177 -12.58 12.21 -13.95
N ASP A 178 -12.35 11.39 -14.97
CA ASP A 178 -13.03 10.11 -15.17
C ASP A 178 -12.67 9.05 -14.10
N PHE A 179 -11.53 9.26 -13.43
CA PHE A 179 -10.94 8.39 -12.41
C PHE A 179 -10.69 9.11 -11.08
N ALA A 180 -11.26 10.32 -10.91
CA ALA A 180 -11.14 11.09 -9.68
C ALA A 180 -11.58 10.28 -8.44
N GLY A 181 -10.79 10.36 -7.37
CA GLY A 181 -10.92 9.54 -6.17
C GLY A 181 -10.25 8.17 -6.23
N GLY A 182 -9.74 7.76 -7.40
CA GLY A 182 -8.82 6.63 -7.54
C GLY A 182 -7.43 6.93 -6.97
N SER A 183 -6.52 5.95 -7.01
CA SER A 183 -5.13 6.12 -6.55
C SER A 183 -4.20 5.17 -7.32
N TYR A 184 -2.93 5.53 -7.45
CA TYR A 184 -1.88 4.66 -7.98
C TYR A 184 -1.09 4.06 -6.82
N VAL A 185 -0.98 2.73 -6.78
CA VAL A 185 -0.27 2.00 -5.72
C VAL A 185 0.89 1.19 -6.30
N VAL A 186 2.04 1.25 -5.63
CA VAL A 186 3.21 0.42 -5.90
C VAL A 186 3.49 -0.41 -4.65
N VAL A 187 3.74 -1.71 -4.82
CA VAL A 187 4.13 -2.61 -3.73
C VAL A 187 5.50 -3.22 -4.01
N GLN A 188 6.35 -3.27 -3.00
CA GLN A 188 7.67 -3.90 -3.05
C GLN A 188 7.90 -4.70 -1.77
N LYS A 189 8.27 -5.98 -1.91
CA LYS A 189 8.61 -6.83 -0.77
C LYS A 189 10.11 -6.80 -0.52
N TYR A 190 10.51 -6.13 0.55
CA TYR A 190 11.91 -6.06 0.99
C TYR A 190 12.24 -7.17 1.98
N LEU A 191 13.40 -7.80 1.80
CA LEU A 191 14.02 -8.70 2.78
C LEU A 191 15.28 -8.02 3.33
N HIS A 192 15.34 -7.86 4.65
CA HIS A 192 16.46 -7.20 5.30
C HIS A 192 17.52 -8.21 5.76
N ASP A 193 18.80 -7.91 5.55
CA ASP A 193 19.89 -8.62 6.21
C ASP A 193 20.04 -8.09 7.64
N MET A 194 19.26 -8.70 8.55
CA MET A 194 19.23 -8.31 9.96
C MET A 194 20.57 -8.53 10.67
N GLN A 195 21.39 -9.48 10.21
CA GLN A 195 22.71 -9.71 10.82
C GLN A 195 23.71 -8.63 10.43
N ALA A 196 23.70 -8.22 9.15
CA ALA A 196 24.50 -7.08 8.71
C ALA A 196 24.05 -5.81 9.43
N TRP A 197 22.73 -5.55 9.49
CA TRP A 197 22.19 -4.36 10.14
C TRP A 197 22.57 -4.27 11.62
N ALA A 198 22.46 -5.36 12.37
CA ALA A 198 22.79 -5.41 13.80
C ALA A 198 24.28 -5.15 14.11
N ARG A 199 25.18 -5.28 13.12
CA ARG A 199 26.61 -4.98 13.27
C ARG A 199 26.94 -3.50 13.08
N ILE A 200 26.02 -2.71 12.52
CA ILE A 200 26.21 -1.29 12.28
C ILE A 200 25.95 -0.52 13.59
N PRO A 201 26.88 0.32 14.07
CA PRO A 201 26.66 1.15 15.25
C PRO A 201 25.47 2.11 15.06
N THR A 202 24.74 2.42 16.14
CA THR A 202 23.54 3.28 16.09
C THR A 202 23.76 4.60 15.34
N PRO A 203 24.84 5.38 15.56
CA PRO A 203 25.03 6.64 14.84
C PRO A 203 25.11 6.47 13.32
N GLU A 204 25.66 5.35 12.84
CA GLU A 204 25.73 5.05 11.41
C GLU A 204 24.37 4.57 10.88
N GLN A 205 23.59 3.82 11.67
CA GLN A 205 22.19 3.50 11.32
C GLN A 205 21.35 4.78 11.18
N GLU A 206 21.49 5.71 12.12
CA GLU A 206 20.81 7.02 12.10
C GLU A 206 21.21 7.85 10.88
N ALA A 207 22.50 7.86 10.51
CA ALA A 207 22.95 8.53 9.28
C ALA A 207 22.43 7.85 7.99
N ILE A 208 22.26 6.52 8.00
CA ILE A 208 21.67 5.79 6.87
C ILE A 208 20.18 6.14 6.72
N ILE A 209 19.43 6.22 7.82
CA ILE A 209 17.99 6.50 7.80
C ILE A 209 17.68 7.99 7.65
N GLY A 210 18.45 8.86 8.30
CA GLY A 210 18.24 10.31 8.36
C GLY A 210 17.40 10.76 9.56
N ARG A 211 17.26 9.93 10.60
CA ARG A 211 16.53 10.23 11.83
C ARG A 211 17.22 9.61 13.03
N THR A 212 17.03 10.16 14.23
CA THR A 212 17.48 9.51 15.48
C THR A 212 16.61 8.29 15.78
N LYS A 213 17.22 7.22 16.30
CA LYS A 213 16.57 5.91 16.38
C LYS A 213 15.48 5.84 17.46
N ILE A 214 15.76 6.40 18.63
CA ILE A 214 14.85 6.33 19.78
C ILE A 214 13.77 7.40 19.65
N ASP A 215 14.20 8.66 19.52
CA ASP A 215 13.32 9.82 19.58
C ASP A 215 12.67 10.17 18.24
N ASN A 216 13.09 9.51 17.15
CA ASN A 216 12.56 9.71 15.80
C ASN A 216 12.66 11.19 15.34
N ILE A 217 13.72 11.87 15.77
CA ILE A 217 13.97 13.27 15.41
C ILE A 217 14.68 13.29 14.06
N GLU A 218 14.21 14.12 13.16
CA GLU A 218 14.84 14.32 11.86
C GLU A 218 16.28 14.83 11.99
N ILE A 219 17.17 14.32 11.15
CA ILE A 219 18.54 14.83 11.04
C ILE A 219 18.56 15.73 9.81
N ASP A 220 19.04 16.98 9.99
CA ASP A 220 19.16 17.94 8.91
C ASP A 220 20.02 17.39 7.78
N ASP A 221 19.59 17.65 6.55
CA ASP A 221 20.36 17.30 5.37
C ASP A 221 21.69 18.06 5.36
N ASP A 222 22.77 17.37 4.98
CA ASP A 222 24.09 17.95 4.82
C ASP A 222 24.63 17.74 3.39
N ASP A 223 25.79 18.34 3.11
CA ASP A 223 26.48 18.20 1.82
C ASP A 223 27.25 16.87 1.71
N ALA A 224 26.96 15.87 2.56
CA ALA A 224 27.66 14.59 2.48
C ALA A 224 27.38 13.90 1.13
N PRO A 225 28.41 13.26 0.52
CA PRO A 225 28.25 12.53 -0.74
C PRO A 225 27.25 11.37 -0.66
N ARG A 226 27.08 10.79 0.53
CA ARG A 226 26.13 9.72 0.79
C ARG A 226 24.91 10.32 1.46
N LYS A 227 23.82 10.41 0.71
CA LYS A 227 22.52 10.85 1.21
C LYS A 227 21.84 9.77 2.05
N SER A 228 21.07 10.21 3.04
CA SER A 228 20.25 9.33 3.88
C SER A 228 19.01 8.82 3.12
N HIS A 229 18.32 7.81 3.66
CA HIS A 229 17.05 7.34 3.11
C HIS A 229 16.02 8.48 3.03
N LYS A 230 15.88 9.26 4.10
CA LYS A 230 15.03 10.46 4.15
C LYS A 230 15.36 11.41 3.01
N SER A 231 16.62 11.83 2.89
CA SER A 231 17.02 12.83 1.89
C SER A 231 16.86 12.33 0.44
N LEU A 232 16.97 11.01 0.21
CA LEU A 232 16.71 10.39 -1.10
C LEU A 232 15.21 10.23 -1.41
N ALA A 233 14.36 10.29 -0.39
CA ALA A 233 12.91 10.19 -0.50
C ALA A 233 12.21 11.56 -0.50
N THR A 234 12.90 12.64 -0.13
CA THR A 234 12.44 14.02 -0.33
C THR A 234 12.46 14.36 -1.82
N ILE A 235 11.30 14.64 -2.40
CA ILE A 235 11.14 14.98 -3.82
C ILE A 235 10.67 16.42 -3.94
N GLU A 236 11.49 17.24 -4.61
CA GLU A 236 11.17 18.63 -4.94
C GLU A 236 10.82 18.78 -6.41
N ASP A 237 9.86 19.65 -6.72
CA ASP A 237 9.59 20.10 -8.08
C ASP A 237 10.66 21.10 -8.57
N ALA A 238 10.54 21.53 -9.84
CA ALA A 238 11.46 22.50 -10.43
C ALA A 238 11.43 23.89 -9.77
N ALA A 239 10.42 24.19 -8.96
CA ALA A 239 10.27 25.42 -8.19
C ALA A 239 10.73 25.25 -6.72
N GLY A 240 11.17 24.06 -6.32
CA GLY A 240 11.59 23.74 -4.96
C GLY A 240 10.42 23.46 -4.00
N ASN A 241 9.22 23.16 -4.50
CA ASN A 241 8.12 22.71 -3.65
C ASN A 241 8.32 21.22 -3.36
N GLU A 242 8.33 20.86 -2.07
CA GLU A 242 8.32 19.47 -1.63
C GLU A 242 6.90 18.88 -1.75
N TYR A 243 6.85 17.59 -2.08
CA TYR A 243 5.62 16.80 -2.00
C TYR A 243 5.76 15.77 -0.87
N ASP A 244 4.91 15.89 0.14
CA ASP A 244 4.73 14.90 1.22
C ASP A 244 3.82 13.74 0.79
#